data_AF-A0A0W8I4I5-F1
#
_entry.id   AF-A0A0W8I4I5-F1
#
_cell.length_a   1.000
_cell.length_b   1.000
_cell.length_c   1.000
_cell.angle_alpha   90.00
_cell.angle_beta   90.00
_cell.angle_gamma   90.00
#
_symmetry.space_group_name_H-M   'P 1'
#
loop_
_entity.id
_entity.type
_entity.pdbx_description
1 polymer ?
#
loop_
_entity_poly.entity_id
_entity_poly.type
_entity_poly.pdbx_seq_one_letter_code
_entity_poly.pdbx_strand_id
1 'polypeptide(L)'
;MVEEVGPAWAGAALKRLGTIHPDSGLLTTEVTVYAVHLDYAPDTGHVEGITGAAQVWVSASGMPQLIGSGAITDAMTLAALALAVCAR
;
A
#
# COMPACT_ATOMS: atom_id res chain seq x y z
N MET A 1 -2.71 10.06 -3.34
CA MET A 1 -3.68 8.95 -3.49
C MET A 1 -4.33 9.03 -4.86
N VAL A 2 -5.22 9.98 -5.16
CA VAL A 2 -5.88 10.08 -6.48
C VAL A 2 -4.91 10.09 -7.68
N GLU A 3 -3.75 10.73 -7.53
CA GLU A 3 -2.68 10.71 -8.54
C GLU A 3 -2.21 9.29 -8.86
N GLU A 4 -1.91 8.51 -7.82
CA GLU A 4 -1.35 7.16 -7.96
C GLU A 4 -2.40 6.08 -8.23
N VAL A 5 -3.62 6.23 -7.72
CA VAL A 5 -4.68 5.19 -7.79
C VAL A 5 -5.88 5.57 -8.66
N GLY A 6 -5.85 6.76 -9.27
CA GLY A 6 -6.88 7.25 -10.15
C GLY A 6 -8.06 7.96 -9.45
N PRO A 7 -8.95 8.60 -10.24
CA PRO A 7 -10.02 9.46 -9.76
C PRO A 7 -11.17 8.72 -9.07
N ALA A 8 -11.30 7.40 -9.27
CA ALA A 8 -12.30 6.58 -8.59
C ALA A 8 -12.21 6.71 -7.05
N TRP A 9 -11.03 7.07 -6.54
CA TRP A 9 -10.73 7.20 -5.13
C TRP A 9 -11.02 8.57 -4.53
N ALA A 10 -11.48 9.53 -5.35
CA ALA A 10 -11.84 10.86 -4.89
C ALA A 10 -13.08 10.77 -3.98
N GLY A 11 -12.86 10.87 -2.67
CA GLY A 11 -13.93 10.80 -1.66
C GLY A 11 -13.97 9.51 -0.84
N ALA A 12 -13.01 8.59 -1.02
CA ALA A 12 -12.91 7.40 -0.18
C ALA A 12 -12.74 7.78 1.31
N ALA A 13 -13.43 7.06 2.20
CA ALA A 13 -13.34 7.31 3.63
C ALA A 13 -11.96 6.89 4.15
N LEU A 14 -11.19 7.89 4.62
CA LEU A 14 -9.87 7.67 5.19
C LEU A 14 -9.96 7.54 6.71
N LYS A 15 -9.44 6.44 7.26
CA LYS A 15 -9.25 6.26 8.70
C LYS A 15 -7.78 6.37 9.03
N ARG A 16 -7.37 7.42 9.75
CA ARG A 16 -5.99 7.56 10.23
C ARG A 16 -5.67 6.41 11.20
N LEU A 17 -4.56 5.72 10.98
CA LEU A 17 -4.05 4.66 11.85
C LEU A 17 -2.93 5.14 12.77
N GLY A 18 -2.12 6.10 12.32
CA GLY A 18 -1.01 6.64 13.11
C GLY A 18 0.07 7.26 12.25
N THR A 19 1.25 7.44 12.84
CA THR A 19 2.46 7.95 12.17
C THR A 19 3.61 6.99 12.43
N ILE A 20 4.44 6.74 11.42
CA ILE A 20 5.63 5.89 11.52
C ILE A 20 6.88 6.65 11.06
N HIS A 21 8.04 6.21 11.55
CA HIS A 21 9.34 6.58 11.03
C HIS A 21 9.88 5.40 10.22
N PRO A 22 9.98 5.50 8.88
CA PRO A 22 10.36 4.36 8.04
C PRO A 22 11.81 3.91 8.30
N ASP A 23 12.69 4.85 8.67
CA ASP A 23 14.05 4.57 9.13
C ASP A 23 14.50 5.67 10.11
N SER A 24 14.20 5.50 11.40
CA SER A 24 14.55 6.49 12.42
C SER A 24 16.05 6.56 12.74
N GLY A 25 16.85 5.61 12.25
CA GLY A 25 18.30 5.60 12.43
C GLY A 25 19.03 6.50 11.44
N LEU A 26 18.43 6.74 10.27
CA LEU A 26 19.02 7.53 9.19
C LEU A 26 18.19 8.76 8.81
N LEU A 27 16.86 8.68 8.91
CA LEU A 27 15.93 9.70 8.45
C LEU A 27 15.09 10.24 9.60
N THR A 28 14.78 11.53 9.55
CA THR A 28 13.80 12.18 10.43
C THR A 28 12.41 12.24 9.80
N THR A 29 12.23 11.58 8.65
CA THR A 29 10.98 11.61 7.90
C THR A 29 9.88 10.88 8.66
N GLU A 30 8.70 11.49 8.70
CA GLU A 30 7.49 10.87 9.23
C GLU A 30 6.52 10.54 8.09
N VAL A 31 5.89 9.37 8.19
CA VAL A 31 4.83 8.95 7.26
C VAL A 31 3.55 8.70 8.06
N THR A 32 2.48 9.41 7.70
CA THR A 32 1.16 9.16 8.29
C THR A 32 0.47 8.03 7.55
N VAL A 33 0.00 7.03 8.29
CA VAL A 33 -0.66 5.84 7.74
C VAL A 33 -2.17 5.99 7.84
N TYR A 34 -2.86 5.73 6.74
CA TYR A 34 -4.32 5.71 6.64
C TYR A 34 -4.79 4.34 6.15
N ALA A 35 -5.87 3.83 6.73
CA ALA A 35 -6.66 2.76 6.17
C ALA A 35 -7.75 3.37 5.27
N VAL A 36 -7.97 2.73 4.13
CA VAL A 36 -9.03 3.06 3.19
C VAL A 36 -9.85 1.81 2.95
N HIS A 37 -11.15 1.93 3.12
CA HIS A 37 -12.08 0.87 2.74
C HIS A 37 -12.77 1.27 1.45
N LEU A 38 -12.85 0.32 0.52
CA LEU A 38 -13.60 0.48 -0.71
C LEU A 38 -14.79 -0.45 -0.73
N ASP A 39 -15.95 0.10 -1.03
CA ASP A 39 -17.19 -0.68 -1.19
C ASP A 39 -17.37 -1.21 -2.63
N TYR A 40 -16.39 -0.96 -3.50
CA TYR A 40 -16.37 -1.41 -4.89
C TYR A 40 -15.03 -2.07 -5.23
N ALA A 41 -15.06 -2.98 -6.21
CA ALA A 41 -13.84 -3.54 -6.76
C ALA A 41 -13.05 -2.42 -7.46
N PRO A 42 -11.79 -2.19 -7.08
CA PRO A 42 -11.00 -1.12 -7.66
C PRO A 42 -10.70 -1.44 -9.13
N ASP A 43 -10.62 -0.38 -9.94
CA ASP A 43 -10.23 -0.52 -11.33
C ASP A 43 -8.76 -1.00 -11.40
N THR A 44 -8.50 -1.95 -12.29
CA THR A 44 -7.19 -2.59 -12.41
C THR A 44 -6.43 -2.00 -13.58
N GLY A 45 -5.14 -1.74 -13.41
CA GLY A 45 -4.29 -1.28 -14.52
C GLY A 45 -4.23 0.22 -14.73
N HIS A 46 -4.58 1.03 -13.72
CA HIS A 46 -4.18 2.43 -13.73
C HIS A 46 -2.65 2.54 -13.75
N VAL A 47 -2.15 3.41 -14.61
CA VAL A 47 -0.74 3.77 -14.71
C VAL A 47 -0.64 5.28 -14.55
N GLU A 48 0.10 5.71 -13.53
CA GLU A 48 0.29 7.13 -13.25
C GLU A 48 1.19 7.76 -14.33
N GLY A 49 0.86 8.98 -14.75
CA GLY A 49 1.42 9.58 -15.96
C GLY A 49 2.83 10.15 -15.84
N ILE A 50 3.30 10.46 -14.63
CA ILE A 50 4.57 11.13 -14.36
C ILE A 50 5.67 10.12 -14.02
N THR A 51 5.37 9.21 -13.10
CA THR A 51 6.25 8.18 -12.57
C THR A 51 6.17 6.88 -13.36
N GLY A 52 5.06 6.64 -14.08
CA GLY A 52 4.78 5.37 -14.73
C GLY A 52 4.41 4.26 -13.75
N ALA A 53 4.09 4.59 -12.50
CA ALA A 53 3.71 3.62 -11.49
C ALA A 53 2.43 2.87 -11.91
N ALA A 54 2.54 1.54 -12.01
CA ALA A 54 1.43 0.67 -12.37
C ALA A 54 0.77 0.07 -11.12
N GLN A 55 -0.55 0.00 -11.16
CA GLN A 55 -1.33 -0.48 -10.03
C GLN A 55 -1.66 -1.97 -10.10
N VAL A 56 -1.39 -2.69 -9.01
CA VAL A 56 -1.70 -4.12 -8.88
C VAL A 56 -2.47 -4.38 -7.59
N TRP A 57 -3.63 -5.02 -7.74
CA TRP A 57 -4.46 -5.47 -6.61
C TRP A 57 -4.11 -6.90 -6.25
N VAL A 58 -3.84 -7.14 -4.97
CA VAL A 58 -3.43 -8.44 -4.47
C VAL A 58 -4.33 -8.82 -3.30
N SER A 59 -4.70 -10.10 -3.21
CA SER A 59 -5.37 -10.61 -2.01
C SER A 59 -4.39 -10.59 -0.84
N ALA A 60 -4.91 -10.44 0.37
CA ALA A 60 -4.10 -10.56 1.59
C ALA A 60 -3.34 -11.91 1.64
N SER A 61 -3.98 -12.99 1.17
CA SER A 61 -3.40 -14.33 1.11
C SER A 61 -2.31 -14.52 0.04
N GLY A 62 -2.26 -13.66 -0.98
CA GLY A 62 -1.26 -13.72 -2.06
C GLY A 62 -0.02 -12.84 -1.80
N MET A 63 -0.11 -11.97 -0.80
CA MET A 63 0.97 -11.03 -0.45
C MET A 63 2.25 -11.73 0.04
N PRO A 64 2.20 -12.78 0.88
CA PRO A 64 3.41 -13.50 1.32
C PRO A 64 4.21 -14.10 0.16
N GLN A 65 3.55 -14.59 -0.89
CA GLN A 65 4.19 -15.20 -2.05
C GLN A 65 4.92 -14.16 -2.89
N LEU A 66 4.35 -12.96 -3.05
CA LEU A 66 4.99 -11.85 -3.78
C LEU A 66 6.21 -11.30 -3.06
N ILE A 67 6.17 -11.27 -1.73
CA ILE A 67 7.33 -10.93 -0.90
C ILE A 67 8.40 -12.03 -1.04
N GLY A 68 8.01 -13.29 -0.85
CA GLY A 68 8.92 -14.44 -0.89
C GLY A 68 9.58 -14.66 -2.26
N SER A 69 8.92 -14.28 -3.36
CA SER A 69 9.48 -14.35 -4.71
C SER A 69 10.39 -13.18 -5.05
N GLY A 70 10.45 -12.14 -4.22
CA GLY A 70 11.16 -10.90 -4.52
C GLY A 70 10.46 -10.02 -5.56
N ALA A 71 9.16 -10.22 -5.80
CA ALA A 71 8.36 -9.30 -6.61
C ALA A 71 8.05 -7.99 -5.87
N ILE A 72 7.99 -8.05 -4.53
CA ILE A 72 7.93 -6.89 -3.64
C ILE A 72 9.25 -6.83 -2.86
N THR A 73 10.07 -5.81 -3.11
CA THR A 73 11.44 -5.73 -2.56
C THR A 73 11.65 -4.56 -1.61
N ASP A 74 10.83 -3.51 -1.69
CA ASP A 74 11.01 -2.23 -0.99
C ASP A 74 9.79 -1.83 -0.12
N ALA A 75 8.92 -2.78 0.20
CA ALA A 75 7.68 -2.52 0.95
C ALA A 75 7.69 -3.08 2.39
N MET A 76 8.63 -2.62 3.21
CA MET A 76 8.80 -3.11 4.60
C MET A 76 7.51 -3.05 5.44
N THR A 77 6.69 -2.00 5.26
CA THR A 77 5.41 -1.85 5.95
C THR A 77 4.35 -2.84 5.46
N LEU A 78 4.30 -3.14 4.15
CA LEU A 78 3.43 -4.18 3.60
C LEU A 78 3.88 -5.58 4.05
N ALA A 79 5.19 -5.82 4.11
CA ALA A 79 5.74 -7.07 4.62
C ALA A 79 5.39 -7.29 6.10
N ALA A 80 5.55 -6.26 6.92
CA ALA A 80 5.14 -6.30 8.33
C ALA A 80 3.64 -6.54 8.49
N LEU A 81 2.80 -5.87 7.67
CA LEU A 81 1.36 -6.10 7.67
C LEU A 81 1.03 -7.55 7.31
N ALA A 82 1.57 -8.06 6.21
CA ALA A 82 1.34 -9.43 5.74
C ALA A 82 1.71 -10.46 6.83
N LEU A 83 2.87 -10.30 7.48
CA LEU A 83 3.26 -11.16 8.59
C LEU A 83 2.29 -11.07 9.78
N ALA A 84 1.84 -9.86 10.14
CA ALA A 84 0.92 -9.66 11.26
C ALA A 84 -0.49 -10.24 11.02
N VAL A 85 -0.98 -10.21 9.78
CA VAL A 85 -2.34 -10.71 9.46
C VAL A 85 -2.38 -12.16 8.99
N CYS A 86 -1.31 -12.69 8.38
CA CYS A 86 -1.26 -14.05 7.86
C CYS A 86 -0.62 -15.07 8.80
N ALA A 87 0.05 -14.65 9.89
CA ALA A 87 0.61 -15.58 10.89
C ALA A 87 -0.43 -16.16 11.86
N ARG A 88 -1.69 -16.30 11.44
CA ARG A 88 -2.80 -16.86 12.21
C ARG A 88 -3.22 -18.23 11.69
#